data_AF-A0A7S2UU23-F1
#
_entry.id   AF-A0A7S2UU23-F1
#
_cell.length_a   1.000
_cell.length_b   1.000
_cell.length_c   1.000
_cell.angle_alpha   90.00
_cell.angle_beta   90.00
_cell.angle_gamma   90.00
#
_symmetry.space_group_name_H-M   'P 1'
#
loop_
_entity.id
_entity.type
_entity.pdbx_description
1 polymer ?
#
loop_
_entity_poly.entity_id
_entity_poly.type
_entity_poly.pdbx_seq_one_letter_code
_entity_poly.pdbx_strand_id
1 'polypeptide(L)'
;VSHVAPWQTGTTRTPSTAFCLLMKFLCMRLTEKQMLGLLHHQDSPYIRAIGFLYLRYTHPPKLLWDWIEPFLDDEEEITPSPDPSSKMTMGQYVQKIVSDMQYYGTMLPRIPVPIERKMKVLMLLHEEKKKRAALNRSQRHRLKPGAKIRAIYSDADNDPAWYEAEILQVEG
;
A
#
# COMPACT_ATOMS: atom_id res chain seq x y z
N VAL A 1 -9.47 13.00 -15.00
CA VAL A 1 -8.53 11.87 -15.20
C VAL A 1 -9.34 10.59 -15.14
N SER A 2 -9.14 9.63 -16.05
CA SER A 2 -9.93 8.40 -16.14
C SER A 2 -9.12 7.10 -15.91
N HIS A 3 -7.79 7.20 -15.87
CA HIS A 3 -6.87 6.11 -15.54
C HIS A 3 -5.51 6.73 -15.15
N VAL A 4 -4.62 5.93 -14.59
CA VAL A 4 -3.27 6.35 -14.18
C VAL A 4 -2.13 5.72 -14.99
N ALA A 5 -2.45 4.91 -16.00
CA ALA A 5 -1.43 4.40 -16.93
C ALA A 5 -0.68 5.54 -17.68
N PRO A 6 0.58 5.32 -18.11
CA PRO A 6 1.43 6.33 -18.73
C PRO A 6 0.88 6.91 -20.03
N TRP A 7 0.19 6.09 -20.81
CA TRP A 7 -0.19 6.39 -22.18
C TRP A 7 -1.70 6.51 -22.33
N GLN A 8 -2.15 7.33 -23.28
CA GLN A 8 -3.57 7.40 -23.64
C GLN A 8 -4.07 6.10 -24.30
N THR A 9 -5.38 5.87 -24.24
CA THR A 9 -6.02 4.73 -24.92
C THR A 9 -5.69 4.72 -26.42
N GLY A 10 -5.20 3.59 -26.92
CA GLY A 10 -4.96 3.39 -28.36
C GLY A 10 -3.65 3.98 -28.91
N THR A 11 -2.79 4.57 -28.07
CA THR A 11 -1.48 5.09 -28.51
C THR A 11 -0.42 4.98 -27.40
N THR A 12 0.82 4.66 -27.76
CA THR A 12 1.98 4.68 -26.84
C THR A 12 2.85 5.92 -27.02
N ARG A 13 2.41 6.89 -27.83
CA ARG A 13 3.18 8.10 -28.18
C ARG A 13 2.68 9.36 -27.46
N THR A 14 1.47 9.32 -26.92
CA THR A 14 0.86 10.47 -26.24
C THR A 14 0.71 10.18 -24.75
N PRO A 15 1.29 11.02 -23.88
CA PRO A 15 1.18 10.82 -22.44
C PRO A 15 -0.27 11.02 -21.97
N SER A 16 -0.67 10.26 -20.96
CA SER A 16 -1.96 10.42 -20.32
C SER A 16 -2.02 11.71 -19.49
N THR A 17 -3.23 12.22 -19.25
CA THR A 17 -3.42 13.36 -18.34
C THR A 17 -2.84 13.10 -16.96
N ALA A 18 -2.94 11.86 -16.44
CA ALA A 18 -2.38 11.48 -15.16
C ALA A 18 -0.85 11.64 -15.12
N PHE A 19 -0.15 11.21 -16.18
CA PHE A 19 1.30 11.33 -16.25
C PHE A 19 1.77 12.77 -16.50
N CYS A 20 1.01 13.58 -17.23
CA CYS A 20 1.25 15.02 -17.31
C CYS A 20 1.14 15.70 -15.93
N LEU A 21 0.13 15.32 -15.13
CA LEU A 21 -0.04 15.81 -13.76
C LEU A 21 1.07 15.32 -12.83
N LEU A 22 1.45 14.04 -12.92
CA LEU A 22 2.57 13.47 -12.19
C LEU A 22 3.86 14.25 -12.48
N MET A 23 4.15 14.52 -13.75
CA MET A 23 5.32 15.32 -14.14
C MET A 23 5.25 16.73 -13.56
N LYS A 24 4.08 17.38 -13.61
CA LYS A 24 3.89 18.69 -12.97
C LYS A 24 4.20 18.63 -11.47
N PHE A 25 3.70 17.62 -10.75
CA PHE A 25 3.98 17.43 -9.33
C PHE A 25 5.48 17.20 -9.06
N LEU A 26 6.17 16.43 -9.90
CA LEU A 26 7.62 16.22 -9.83
C LEU A 26 8.40 17.54 -9.95
N CYS A 27 7.99 18.44 -10.85
CA CYS A 27 8.57 19.78 -10.95
C CYS A 27 8.29 20.65 -9.72
N MET A 28 7.11 20.51 -9.12
CA MET A 28 6.68 21.32 -7.97
C MET A 28 7.29 20.88 -6.65
N ARG A 29 7.78 19.64 -6.53
CA ARG A 29 8.33 19.05 -5.29
C ARG A 29 7.36 19.18 -4.12
N LEU A 30 6.25 18.45 -4.19
CA LEU A 30 5.19 18.49 -3.19
C LEU A 30 5.72 18.27 -1.77
N THR A 31 5.20 19.07 -0.84
CA THR A 31 5.47 18.92 0.59
C THR A 31 4.71 17.73 1.18
N GLU A 32 5.14 17.26 2.35
CA GLU A 32 4.46 16.20 3.09
C GLU A 32 2.97 16.50 3.34
N LYS A 33 2.64 17.75 3.69
CA LYS A 33 1.24 18.17 3.87
C LYS A 33 0.43 18.07 2.58
N GLN A 34 1.01 18.46 1.44
CA GLN A 34 0.35 18.33 0.13
C GLN A 34 0.19 16.87 -0.25
N MET A 35 1.18 16.03 0.05
CA MET A 35 1.11 14.60 -0.17
C MET A 35 -0.01 13.95 0.64
N LEU A 36 -0.09 14.21 1.94
CA LEU A 36 -1.19 13.73 2.77
C LEU A 36 -2.56 14.18 2.21
N GLY A 37 -2.64 15.43 1.74
CA GLY A 37 -3.83 15.95 1.07
C GLY A 37 -4.22 15.16 -0.19
N LEU A 38 -3.25 14.69 -0.99
CA LEU A 38 -3.52 13.85 -2.16
C LEU A 38 -3.96 12.44 -1.78
N LEU A 39 -3.30 11.80 -0.82
CA LEU A 39 -3.56 10.40 -0.47
C LEU A 39 -4.91 10.19 0.23
N HIS A 40 -5.37 11.20 0.98
CA HIS A 40 -6.67 11.20 1.67
C HIS A 40 -7.78 11.94 0.90
N HIS A 41 -7.53 12.33 -0.35
CA HIS A 41 -8.50 13.07 -1.14
C HIS A 41 -9.73 12.22 -1.48
N GLN A 42 -10.93 12.70 -1.22
CA GLN A 42 -12.16 11.91 -1.39
C GLN A 42 -12.86 12.11 -2.74
N ASP A 43 -12.55 13.18 -3.49
CA ASP A 43 -13.27 13.46 -4.74
C ASP A 43 -13.02 12.43 -5.86
N SER A 44 -11.84 11.83 -5.92
CA SER A 44 -11.52 10.88 -7.00
C SER A 44 -10.38 9.91 -6.62
N PRO A 45 -10.53 8.60 -6.89
CA PRO A 45 -9.47 7.63 -6.66
C PRO A 45 -8.22 7.93 -7.50
N TYR A 46 -8.38 8.56 -8.66
CA TYR A 46 -7.26 8.88 -9.54
C TYR A 46 -6.35 9.98 -8.97
N ILE A 47 -6.88 10.88 -8.14
CA ILE A 47 -6.07 11.89 -7.44
C ILE A 47 -5.12 11.17 -6.47
N ARG A 48 -5.69 10.24 -5.69
CA ARG A 48 -4.96 9.41 -4.72
C ARG A 48 -3.91 8.54 -5.42
N ALA A 49 -4.29 7.87 -6.51
CA ALA A 49 -3.41 7.01 -7.28
C ALA A 49 -2.22 7.75 -7.91
N ILE A 50 -2.40 9.00 -8.36
CA ILE A 50 -1.29 9.86 -8.79
C ILE A 50 -0.38 10.22 -7.60
N GLY A 51 -0.97 10.47 -6.42
CA GLY A 51 -0.22 10.66 -5.17
C GLY A 51 0.66 9.45 -4.82
N PHE A 52 0.12 8.24 -4.86
CA PHE A 52 0.92 7.03 -4.62
C PHE A 52 2.02 6.82 -5.66
N LEU A 53 1.77 7.13 -6.94
CA LEU A 53 2.83 7.15 -7.95
C LEU A 53 3.90 8.16 -7.62
N TYR A 54 3.52 9.40 -7.26
CA TYR A 54 4.48 10.43 -6.89
C TYR A 54 5.37 9.98 -5.72
N LEU A 55 4.79 9.39 -4.66
CA LEU A 55 5.57 8.80 -3.57
C LEU A 55 6.53 7.74 -4.09
N ARG A 56 6.05 6.84 -4.94
CA ARG A 56 6.86 5.75 -5.50
C ARG A 56 8.05 6.25 -6.33
N TYR A 57 7.93 7.41 -6.97
CA TYR A 57 8.99 8.04 -7.75
C TYR A 57 9.98 8.87 -6.91
N THR A 58 9.53 9.45 -5.79
CA THR A 58 10.30 10.51 -5.10
C THR A 58 10.74 10.14 -3.69
N HIS A 59 10.00 9.28 -3.00
CA HIS A 59 10.20 9.03 -1.58
C HIS A 59 11.31 8.01 -1.35
N PRO A 60 12.18 8.18 -0.33
CA PRO A 60 13.19 7.19 0.01
C PRO A 60 12.57 5.81 0.24
N PRO A 61 13.06 4.73 -0.40
CA PRO A 61 12.42 3.41 -0.29
C PRO A 61 12.31 2.89 1.15
N LYS A 62 13.22 3.29 2.05
CA LYS A 62 13.19 2.88 3.47
C LYS A 62 11.99 3.44 4.23
N LEU A 63 11.44 4.58 3.80
CA LEU A 63 10.35 5.28 4.47
C LEU A 63 9.00 5.04 3.77
N LEU A 64 9.00 4.44 2.58
CA LEU A 64 7.80 4.28 1.76
C LEU A 64 6.74 3.40 2.45
N TRP A 65 7.16 2.44 3.28
CA TRP A 65 6.23 1.54 3.98
C TRP A 65 5.24 2.31 4.87
N ASP A 66 5.74 3.23 5.70
CA ASP A 66 4.94 3.97 6.67
C ASP A 66 3.84 4.82 6.00
N TRP A 67 4.05 5.20 4.73
CA TRP A 67 3.09 5.94 3.93
C TRP A 67 2.03 5.07 3.26
N ILE A 68 2.34 3.80 2.96
CA ILE A 68 1.45 2.90 2.20
C ILE A 68 0.65 1.97 3.10
N GLU A 69 1.20 1.56 4.25
CA GLU A 69 0.58 0.59 5.16
C GLU A 69 -0.87 0.95 5.52
N PRO A 70 -1.21 2.22 5.83
CA PRO A 70 -2.58 2.61 6.18
C PRO A 70 -3.61 2.38 5.06
N PHE A 71 -3.16 2.21 3.82
CA PHE A 71 -4.02 2.11 2.64
C PHE A 71 -4.10 0.70 2.07
N LEU A 72 -3.43 -0.29 2.66
CA LEU A 72 -3.42 -1.68 2.14
C LEU A 72 -4.80 -2.34 2.15
N ASP A 73 -5.67 -1.94 3.08
CA ASP A 73 -7.05 -2.43 3.19
C ASP A 73 -8.07 -1.50 2.53
N ASP A 74 -7.64 -0.54 1.72
CA ASP A 74 -8.54 0.40 1.07
C ASP A 74 -9.38 -0.29 -0.01
N GLU A 75 -10.70 -0.30 0.20
CA GLU A 75 -11.69 -0.96 -0.65
C GLU A 75 -12.20 -0.07 -1.81
N GLU A 76 -11.77 1.20 -1.91
CA GLU A 76 -12.18 2.08 -3.01
C GLU A 76 -11.76 1.49 -4.36
N GLU A 77 -12.69 1.39 -5.30
CA GLU A 77 -12.42 0.81 -6.62
C GLU A 77 -11.70 1.79 -7.54
N ILE A 78 -10.75 1.28 -8.33
CA ILE A 78 -10.04 2.03 -9.36
C ILE A 78 -9.79 1.19 -10.61
N THR A 79 -9.80 1.84 -11.78
CA THR A 79 -9.37 1.25 -13.05
C THR A 79 -8.06 1.93 -13.49
N PRO A 80 -6.88 1.40 -13.10
CA PRO A 80 -5.61 2.08 -13.28
C PRO A 80 -5.15 2.21 -14.74
N SER A 81 -5.68 1.41 -15.67
CA SER A 81 -5.41 1.56 -17.10
C SER A 81 -6.70 1.69 -17.92
N PRO A 82 -6.62 2.05 -19.22
CA PRO A 82 -7.77 2.03 -20.10
C PRO A 82 -8.44 0.65 -20.27
N ASP A 83 -7.78 -0.44 -19.86
CA ASP A 83 -8.32 -1.78 -19.91
C ASP A 83 -9.29 -1.99 -18.74
N PRO A 84 -10.59 -2.23 -18.99
CA PRO A 84 -11.57 -2.47 -17.93
C PRO A 84 -11.25 -3.68 -17.06
N SER A 85 -10.50 -4.66 -17.57
CA SER A 85 -10.07 -5.83 -16.80
C SER A 85 -9.01 -5.50 -15.74
N SER A 86 -8.40 -4.30 -15.81
CA SER A 86 -7.44 -3.82 -14.82
C SER A 86 -8.07 -3.35 -13.51
N LYS A 87 -9.40 -3.37 -13.40
CA LYS A 87 -10.15 -2.96 -12.21
C LYS A 87 -9.66 -3.69 -10.96
N MET A 88 -9.40 -2.93 -9.89
CA MET A 88 -8.91 -3.41 -8.60
C MET A 88 -9.30 -2.45 -7.48
N THR A 89 -9.06 -2.81 -6.22
CA THR A 89 -9.17 -1.87 -5.10
C THR A 89 -7.93 -0.98 -4.99
N MET A 90 -8.06 0.16 -4.30
CA MET A 90 -6.94 1.06 -4.02
C MET A 90 -5.85 0.35 -3.22
N GLY A 91 -6.21 -0.49 -2.24
CA GLY A 91 -5.24 -1.28 -1.48
C GLY A 91 -4.44 -2.25 -2.36
N GLN A 92 -5.11 -2.93 -3.30
CA GLN A 92 -4.44 -3.77 -4.29
C GLN A 92 -3.52 -2.94 -5.21
N TYR A 93 -3.95 -1.75 -5.62
CA TYR A 93 -3.15 -0.84 -6.44
C TYR A 93 -1.88 -0.38 -5.70
N VAL A 94 -2.01 0.04 -4.45
CA VAL A 94 -0.89 0.45 -3.59
C VAL A 94 0.11 -0.69 -3.36
N GLN A 95 -0.40 -1.91 -3.14
CA GLN A 95 0.43 -3.11 -3.01
C GLN A 95 1.27 -3.36 -4.28
N LYS A 96 0.65 -3.24 -5.47
CA LYS A 96 1.32 -3.44 -6.75
C LYS A 96 2.35 -2.36 -7.04
N ILE A 97 2.09 -1.09 -6.68
CA ILE A 97 3.03 0.01 -6.86
C ILE A 97 4.40 -0.26 -6.23
N VAL A 98 4.43 -0.93 -5.07
CA VAL A 98 5.68 -1.20 -4.35
C VAL A 98 6.26 -2.58 -4.64
N SER A 99 5.42 -3.53 -5.06
CA SER A 99 5.84 -4.91 -5.34
C SER A 99 6.31 -5.10 -6.78
N ASP A 100 5.71 -4.39 -7.73
CA ASP A 100 5.99 -4.53 -9.16
C ASP A 100 7.02 -3.51 -9.61
N MET A 101 7.98 -3.95 -10.42
CA MET A 101 8.94 -3.04 -11.08
C MET A 101 8.38 -2.49 -12.40
N GLN A 102 7.55 -3.28 -13.09
CA GLN A 102 6.91 -2.89 -14.33
C GLN A 102 5.59 -2.16 -14.05
N TYR A 103 5.36 -1.05 -14.74
CA TYR A 103 4.14 -0.25 -14.62
C TYR A 103 3.59 0.11 -16.00
N TYR A 104 2.62 -0.66 -16.48
CA TYR A 104 1.89 -0.45 -17.75
C TYR A 104 2.79 -0.09 -18.94
N GLY A 105 3.84 -0.90 -19.17
CA GLY A 105 4.80 -0.71 -20.26
C GLY A 105 5.96 0.24 -19.95
N THR A 106 6.04 0.75 -18.72
CA THR A 106 7.20 1.51 -18.21
C THR A 106 7.84 0.81 -17.01
N MET A 107 8.96 1.33 -16.54
CA MET A 107 9.70 0.80 -15.39
C MET A 107 9.73 1.82 -14.26
N LEU A 108 9.33 1.40 -13.06
CA LEU A 108 9.44 2.22 -11.86
C LEU A 108 10.89 2.26 -11.35
N PRO A 109 11.29 3.30 -10.60
CA PRO A 109 12.61 3.37 -9.99
C PRO A 109 12.89 2.14 -9.13
N ARG A 110 14.10 1.58 -9.21
CA ARG A 110 14.44 0.34 -8.50
C ARG A 110 14.42 0.54 -6.98
N ILE A 111 13.70 -0.33 -6.27
CA ILE A 111 13.80 -0.46 -4.81
C ILE A 111 14.97 -1.41 -4.51
N PRO A 112 15.88 -1.07 -3.58
CA PRO A 112 16.94 -1.99 -3.15
C PRO A 112 16.36 -3.31 -2.65
N VAL A 113 16.93 -4.43 -3.12
CA VAL A 113 16.44 -5.80 -2.83
C VAL A 113 16.21 -6.07 -1.34
N PRO A 114 17.08 -5.65 -0.39
CA PRO A 114 16.82 -5.87 1.04
C PRO A 114 15.54 -5.17 1.52
N ILE A 115 15.27 -3.97 1.01
CA ILE A 115 14.07 -3.18 1.36
C ILE A 115 12.83 -3.84 0.74
N GLU A 116 12.92 -4.25 -0.52
CA GLU A 116 11.82 -4.96 -1.20
C GLU A 116 11.44 -6.25 -0.45
N ARG A 117 12.44 -7.05 -0.03
CA ARG A 117 12.21 -8.26 0.79
C ARG A 117 11.53 -7.93 2.11
N LYS A 118 11.99 -6.89 2.81
CA LYS A 118 11.38 -6.42 4.06
C LYS A 118 9.91 -6.02 3.85
N MET A 119 9.61 -5.25 2.80
CA MET A 119 8.23 -4.86 2.47
C MET A 119 7.34 -6.07 2.19
N LYS A 120 7.83 -7.07 1.46
CA LYS A 120 7.08 -8.31 1.21
C LYS A 120 6.75 -9.06 2.50
N VAL A 121 7.69 -9.13 3.44
CA VAL A 121 7.46 -9.71 4.77
C VAL A 121 6.38 -8.92 5.52
N LEU A 122 6.48 -7.58 5.53
CA LEU A 122 5.49 -6.72 6.19
C LEU A 122 4.08 -6.89 5.60
N MET A 123 3.94 -7.04 4.28
CA MET A 123 2.64 -7.34 3.64
C MET A 123 2.05 -8.68 4.08
N LEU A 124 2.89 -9.73 4.15
CA LEU A 124 2.43 -11.04 4.62
C LEU A 124 1.94 -10.97 6.07
N LEU A 125 2.63 -10.20 6.91
CA LEU A 125 2.25 -9.99 8.30
C LEU A 125 0.98 -9.16 8.44
N HIS A 126 0.77 -8.18 7.57
CA HIS A 126 -0.46 -7.40 7.51
C HIS A 126 -1.67 -8.32 7.27
N GLU A 127 -1.57 -9.19 6.26
CA GLU A 127 -2.61 -10.18 5.96
C GLU A 127 -2.83 -11.18 7.12
N GLU A 128 -1.76 -11.63 7.76
CA GLU A 128 -1.86 -12.55 8.89
C GLU A 128 -2.51 -11.88 10.12
N LYS A 129 -2.18 -10.62 10.40
CA LYS A 129 -2.83 -9.80 11.44
C LYS A 129 -4.33 -9.69 11.16
N LYS A 130 -4.73 -9.45 9.90
CA LYS A 130 -6.14 -9.35 9.50
C LYS A 130 -6.90 -10.66 9.70
N LYS A 131 -6.33 -11.79 9.25
CA LYS A 131 -6.90 -13.13 9.47
C LYS A 131 -7.03 -13.45 10.97
N ARG A 132 -6.00 -13.10 11.74
CA ARG A 132 -5.98 -13.31 13.19
C ARG A 132 -7.04 -12.47 13.88
N ALA A 133 -7.19 -11.19 13.52
CA ALA A 133 -8.24 -10.33 14.05
C ALA A 133 -9.63 -10.90 13.76
N ALA A 134 -9.87 -11.42 12.55
CA ALA A 134 -11.13 -12.07 12.19
C ALA A 134 -11.38 -13.34 13.03
N LEU A 135 -10.37 -14.20 13.22
CA LEU A 135 -10.46 -15.39 14.06
C LEU A 135 -10.68 -15.04 15.54
N ASN A 136 -9.98 -14.02 16.04
CA ASN A 136 -10.13 -13.56 17.41
C ASN A 136 -11.54 -13.01 17.66
N ARG A 137 -12.13 -12.30 16.68
CA ARG A 137 -13.52 -11.87 16.74
C ARG A 137 -14.50 -13.05 16.84
N SER A 138 -14.31 -14.12 16.05
CA SER A 138 -15.19 -15.29 16.10
C SER A 138 -15.03 -16.15 17.36
N GLN A 139 -13.84 -16.11 17.98
CA GLN A 139 -13.52 -16.90 19.18
C GLN A 139 -13.36 -16.04 20.43
N ARG A 140 -13.99 -14.86 20.49
CA ARG A 140 -13.84 -13.89 21.60
C ARG A 140 -14.06 -14.51 22.97
N HIS A 141 -14.99 -15.46 23.10
CA HIS A 141 -15.29 -16.17 24.33
C HIS A 141 -14.09 -16.99 24.90
N ARG A 142 -13.11 -17.36 24.08
CA ARG A 142 -11.90 -18.11 24.46
C ARG A 142 -10.74 -17.20 24.87
N LEU A 143 -10.80 -15.92 24.49
CA LEU A 143 -9.75 -14.94 24.75
C LEU A 143 -10.03 -14.29 26.12
N LYS A 144 -9.51 -14.90 27.18
CA LYS A 144 -9.63 -14.42 28.57
C LYS A 144 -8.25 -14.26 29.18
N PRO A 145 -8.08 -13.41 30.21
CA PRO A 145 -6.85 -13.36 30.98
C PRO A 145 -6.38 -14.76 31.42
N GLY A 146 -5.10 -15.05 31.27
CA GLY A 146 -4.52 -16.37 31.54
C GLY A 146 -4.58 -17.38 30.38
N ALA A 147 -5.25 -17.06 29.27
CA ALA A 147 -5.29 -17.96 28.12
C ALA A 147 -3.94 -17.98 27.39
N LYS A 148 -3.40 -19.18 27.18
CA LYS A 148 -2.21 -19.41 26.33
C LYS A 148 -2.59 -19.30 24.86
N ILE A 149 -1.89 -18.44 24.14
CA ILE A 149 -2.08 -18.19 22.72
C ILE A 149 -0.73 -18.17 22.00
N ARG A 150 -0.79 -18.13 20.66
CA ARG A 150 0.34 -17.67 19.86
C ARG A 150 0.10 -16.23 19.42
N ALA A 151 1.13 -15.41 19.51
CA ALA A 151 1.15 -14.02 19.07
C ALA A 151 2.35 -13.76 18.16
N ILE A 152 2.20 -12.84 17.21
CA ILE A 152 3.32 -12.34 16.41
C ILE A 152 3.94 -11.18 17.18
N TYR A 153 5.25 -11.19 17.31
CA TYR A 153 6.03 -10.10 17.90
C TYR A 153 7.25 -9.79 17.03
N SER A 154 7.64 -8.51 17.00
CA SER A 154 8.84 -8.00 16.34
C SER A 154 9.33 -6.75 17.05
N ASP A 155 10.63 -6.50 17.01
CA ASP A 155 11.26 -5.30 17.57
C ASP A 155 12.39 -4.80 16.64
N ALA A 156 13.28 -3.94 17.16
CA ALA A 156 14.39 -3.39 16.39
C ALA A 156 15.44 -4.45 16.01
N ASP A 157 15.53 -5.53 16.78
CA ASP A 157 16.58 -6.56 16.70
C ASP A 157 16.04 -7.89 16.14
N ASN A 158 14.72 -8.12 16.19
CA ASN A 158 14.08 -9.37 15.83
C ASN A 158 13.07 -9.20 14.69
N ASP A 159 13.26 -10.00 13.64
CA ASP A 159 12.26 -10.16 12.59
C ASP A 159 10.94 -10.71 13.16
N PRO A 160 9.80 -10.34 12.57
CA PRO A 160 8.50 -10.80 13.04
C PRO A 160 8.37 -12.32 13.07
N ALA A 161 8.15 -12.88 14.27
CA ALA A 161 8.03 -14.31 14.49
C ALA A 161 6.86 -14.65 15.43
N TRP A 162 6.47 -15.93 15.43
CA TRP A 162 5.41 -16.44 16.30
C TRP A 162 5.96 -16.89 17.63
N TYR A 163 5.45 -16.32 18.71
CA TYR A 163 5.81 -16.66 20.09
C TYR A 163 4.61 -17.24 20.83
N GLU A 164 4.89 -18.10 21.81
CA GLU A 164 3.90 -18.41 22.84
C GLU A 164 3.70 -17.18 23.72
N ALA A 165 2.45 -16.88 24.03
CA ALA A 165 2.07 -15.71 24.82
C ALA A 165 0.87 -16.03 25.71
N GLU A 166 0.69 -15.22 26.75
CA GLU A 166 -0.45 -15.28 27.66
C GLU A 166 -1.22 -13.97 27.60
N ILE A 167 -2.55 -14.05 27.54
CA ILE A 167 -3.39 -12.85 27.58
C ILE A 167 -3.35 -12.27 28.99
N LEU A 168 -2.82 -11.06 29.15
CA LEU A 168 -2.80 -10.36 30.44
C LEU A 168 -4.13 -9.63 30.71
N GLN A 169 -4.67 -9.00 29.67
CA GLN A 169 -5.90 -8.21 29.75
C GLN A 169 -6.64 -8.27 28.41
N VAL A 170 -7.95 -8.13 28.45
CA VAL A 170 -8.81 -8.01 27.27
C VAL A 170 -9.49 -6.64 27.33
N GLU A 171 -9.21 -5.78 26.36
CA GLU A 171 -9.92 -4.50 26.22
C GLU A 171 -11.33 -4.75 25.65
N GLY A 172 -12.31 -4.05 26.23
CA GLY A 172 -13.75 -4.23 26.00
C GLY A 172 -14.24 -3.63 24.69
#